data_AF-A0A7C4QM23-F1
#
_entry.id   AF-A0A7C4QM23-F1
#
_cell.length_a   1.000
_cell.length_b   1.000
_cell.length_c   1.000
_cell.angle_alpha   90.00
_cell.angle_beta   90.00
_cell.angle_gamma   90.00
#
_symmetry.space_group_name_H-M   'P 1'
#
loop_
_entity.id
_entity.type
_entity.pdbx_description
1 polymer ?
#
loop_
_entity_poly.entity_id
_entity_poly.type
_entity_poly.pdbx_seq_one_letter_code
_entity_poly.pdbx_strand_id
1 'polypeptide(L)'
;MPRRKPPIRQPSLAAAQSPVNRCSREQRRWWGVWLGLVVLGPLVGCGGTAATPSAGPPSEKTVAKAAGKRAASGTTPSESPATSGSKFVRVDVDGRKWIGDIPYDVFLDDPLAVVSNTQVVSRTPAVASSGSESTGGATSAASSSPAATGKPASEPGTAGGTDWKSLASIEQLQEETKRIRNHLTQALQSQGTYNGNYKELQVDGAVLAAIASVVAEHDETISWKHNARFVRMFGKQLNEAARALGKDAYTKSQAAGQNIIAVLDGNVPADAGDPPPKQPLAEAIDRIGLMYRMQKAKDWMKLEVNTESKFKAELDKVQKEATLVALFGAIVADPSYDYADEDDYKQFVRELINGGKEAAAAAQDQSYPQFNDAINKMQKACDQCHGIYGNG
;
A
#
# COMPACT_ATOMS: atom_id res chain seq x y z
N MET A 1 1.61 59.30 54.58
CA MET A 1 2.57 58.20 54.83
C MET A 1 1.83 56.87 54.95
N PRO A 2 1.92 55.96 53.97
CA PRO A 2 1.49 54.58 54.14
C PRO A 2 2.71 53.65 54.30
N ARG A 3 2.60 52.74 55.28
CA ARG A 3 3.65 51.81 55.74
C ARG A 3 4.01 50.78 54.67
N ARG A 4 5.32 50.66 54.38
CA ARG A 4 5.90 49.62 53.52
C ARG A 4 5.74 48.23 54.16
N LYS A 5 5.20 47.27 53.40
CA LYS A 5 5.19 45.84 53.74
C LYS A 5 6.59 45.23 53.49
N PRO A 6 7.06 44.29 54.33
CA PRO A 6 8.34 43.61 54.13
C PRO A 6 8.25 42.49 53.06
N PRO A 7 9.37 42.12 52.40
CA PRO A 7 9.37 41.16 51.31
C PRO A 7 9.30 39.71 51.80
N ILE A 8 8.56 38.90 51.03
CA ILE A 8 8.37 37.46 51.22
C ILE A 8 9.63 36.73 50.69
N ARG A 9 10.30 35.95 51.56
CA ARG A 9 11.38 35.04 51.18
C ARG A 9 10.80 33.82 50.45
N GLN A 10 11.26 33.57 49.23
CA GLN A 10 11.05 32.30 48.53
C GLN A 10 12.09 31.26 48.98
N PRO A 11 11.71 29.98 49.15
CA PRO A 11 12.67 28.90 49.38
C PRO A 11 13.31 28.44 48.06
N SER A 12 14.64 28.42 48.07
CA SER A 12 15.52 27.83 47.06
C SER A 12 15.34 26.31 47.01
N LEU A 13 14.93 25.77 45.86
CA LEU A 13 15.04 24.34 45.56
C LEU A 13 16.13 24.14 44.51
N ALA A 14 17.21 23.51 44.98
CA ALA A 14 18.36 23.10 44.21
C ALA A 14 18.03 21.93 43.29
N ALA A 15 18.83 21.84 42.22
CA ALA A 15 18.80 20.87 41.15
C ALA A 15 18.74 19.40 41.64
N ALA A 16 17.80 18.64 41.08
CA ALA A 16 17.80 17.19 41.12
C ALA A 16 18.00 16.66 39.69
N GLN A 17 19.21 16.19 39.41
CA GLN A 17 19.55 15.42 38.22
C GLN A 17 18.96 14.01 38.40
N SER A 18 18.17 13.55 37.43
CA SER A 18 17.60 12.20 37.42
C SER A 18 18.65 11.17 36.98
N PRO A 19 18.83 10.05 37.71
CA PRO A 19 19.77 9.01 37.34
C PRO A 19 19.20 8.08 36.27
N VAL A 20 20.07 7.77 35.31
CA VAL A 20 19.94 6.78 34.24
C VAL A 20 19.86 5.38 34.84
N ASN A 21 18.71 4.71 34.72
CA ASN A 21 18.58 3.29 35.08
C ASN A 21 19.10 2.40 33.94
N ARG A 22 20.39 2.10 33.97
CA ARG A 22 20.93 0.84 33.43
C ARG A 22 20.73 -0.25 34.48
N CYS A 23 19.81 -1.18 34.26
CA CYS A 23 19.75 -2.40 35.07
C CYS A 23 20.39 -3.55 34.28
N SER A 24 21.55 -3.96 34.76
CA SER A 24 22.41 -5.01 34.26
C SER A 24 21.77 -6.40 34.38
N ARG A 25 22.01 -7.20 33.34
CA ARG A 25 22.07 -8.67 33.41
C ARG A 25 22.99 -9.08 34.57
N GLU A 26 22.53 -10.11 35.29
CA GLU A 26 23.25 -11.03 36.19
C GLU A 26 22.58 -11.08 37.56
N GLN A 27 21.61 -11.98 37.70
CA GLN A 27 21.34 -12.73 38.94
C GLN A 27 20.17 -13.70 38.72
N ARG A 28 20.49 -14.99 38.57
CA ARG A 28 19.80 -16.15 39.18
C ARG A 28 20.33 -17.45 38.58
N ARG A 29 21.45 -17.90 39.14
CA ARG A 29 21.79 -19.33 39.26
C ARG A 29 21.52 -19.71 40.72
N TRP A 30 21.02 -20.94 40.89
CA TRP A 30 20.97 -21.76 42.10
C TRP A 30 19.81 -21.57 43.07
N TRP A 31 18.89 -22.55 43.04
CA TRP A 31 18.38 -23.24 44.23
C TRP A 31 18.37 -24.76 43.93
N GLY A 32 19.09 -25.53 44.76
CA GLY A 32 19.07 -27.01 44.78
C GLY A 32 17.82 -27.54 45.51
N VAL A 33 17.26 -28.67 45.09
CA VAL A 33 17.46 -30.06 45.61
C VAL A 33 17.04 -30.26 47.07
N TRP A 34 16.00 -31.09 47.28
CA TRP A 34 15.81 -32.12 48.33
C TRP A 34 14.65 -33.05 47.86
N LEU A 35 14.90 -34.30 47.40
CA LEU A 35 14.83 -35.59 48.14
C LEU A 35 13.74 -35.65 49.22
N GLY A 36 12.84 -36.63 49.33
CA GLY A 36 12.59 -37.90 48.64
C GLY A 36 11.70 -38.79 49.53
N LEU A 37 11.01 -39.80 48.97
CA LEU A 37 10.74 -41.08 49.68
C LEU A 37 10.41 -42.20 48.69
N VAL A 38 11.07 -43.33 48.91
CA VAL A 38 11.09 -44.59 48.14
C VAL A 38 10.35 -45.67 48.94
N VAL A 39 9.62 -46.59 48.29
CA VAL A 39 9.52 -48.00 48.73
C VAL A 39 9.36 -48.95 47.51
N LEU A 40 10.37 -49.82 47.33
CA LEU A 40 10.47 -51.22 46.79
C LEU A 40 9.39 -51.75 45.81
N GLY A 41 9.66 -52.40 44.66
CA GLY A 41 10.65 -53.43 44.24
C GLY A 41 9.97 -54.84 44.13
N PRO A 42 10.53 -55.91 43.51
CA PRO A 42 11.41 -56.06 42.33
C PRO A 42 10.99 -57.25 41.39
N LEU A 43 11.77 -57.51 40.33
CA LEU A 43 12.22 -58.80 39.74
C LEU A 43 12.51 -58.63 38.22
N VAL A 44 13.77 -58.47 37.79
CA VAL A 44 14.76 -59.50 37.39
C VAL A 44 14.46 -60.15 36.02
N GLY A 45 15.38 -59.96 35.06
CA GLY A 45 15.41 -60.72 33.80
C GLY A 45 16.33 -60.18 32.71
N CYS A 46 17.65 -60.31 32.92
CA CYS A 46 18.75 -60.24 31.94
C CYS A 46 18.46 -61.14 30.71
N GLY A 47 18.90 -60.95 29.46
CA GLY A 47 19.99 -60.22 28.80
C GLY A 47 20.42 -61.04 27.55
N GLY A 48 21.09 -60.44 26.57
CA GLY A 48 21.86 -61.22 25.58
C GLY A 48 21.73 -60.82 24.10
N THR A 49 22.86 -60.41 23.53
CA THR A 49 23.19 -59.86 22.20
C THR A 49 23.23 -60.87 21.04
N ALA A 50 22.96 -60.38 19.82
CA ALA A 50 23.87 -60.36 18.63
C ALA A 50 23.25 -60.76 17.27
N ALA A 51 23.65 -59.98 16.25
CA ALA A 51 23.83 -60.28 14.82
C ALA A 51 22.63 -60.41 13.84
N THR A 52 22.68 -59.53 12.83
CA THR A 52 22.04 -59.48 11.49
C THR A 52 22.35 -60.73 10.62
N PRO A 53 21.86 -60.87 9.36
CA PRO A 53 20.69 -60.29 8.64
C PRO A 53 19.83 -61.37 7.93
N SER A 54 18.58 -61.08 7.52
CA SER A 54 17.99 -61.72 6.32
C SER A 54 16.70 -61.03 5.84
N ALA A 55 16.49 -61.12 4.53
CA ALA A 55 15.49 -60.47 3.70
C ALA A 55 14.07 -61.04 3.82
N GLY A 56 13.06 -60.23 3.43
CA GLY A 56 11.71 -60.70 3.08
C GLY A 56 10.61 -59.63 3.20
N PRO A 57 9.71 -59.46 2.20
CA PRO A 57 8.74 -58.35 2.10
C PRO A 57 7.36 -58.69 2.70
N PRO A 58 6.40 -57.75 2.73
CA PRO A 58 5.01 -58.15 2.52
C PRO A 58 4.19 -57.23 1.58
N SER A 59 3.74 -57.86 0.50
CA SER A 59 2.32 -58.04 0.08
C SER A 59 1.38 -56.83 -0.07
N GLU A 60 1.06 -56.56 -1.34
CA GLU A 60 -0.16 -55.92 -1.85
C GLU A 60 -1.42 -56.74 -1.55
N LYS A 61 -2.55 -56.05 -1.33
CA LYS A 61 -3.90 -56.61 -1.40
C LYS A 61 -4.65 -56.04 -2.59
N THR A 62 -5.01 -56.94 -3.49
CA THR A 62 -5.91 -56.81 -4.63
C THR A 62 -7.37 -56.78 -4.15
N VAL A 63 -8.24 -56.02 -4.83
CA VAL A 63 -9.70 -56.26 -4.84
C VAL A 63 -10.21 -56.15 -6.27
N ALA A 64 -10.97 -57.18 -6.67
CA ALA A 64 -11.52 -57.40 -7.99
C ALA A 64 -12.95 -56.85 -8.16
N LYS A 65 -13.40 -56.89 -9.42
CA LYS A 65 -14.50 -56.20 -10.11
C LYS A 65 -15.75 -57.09 -10.30
N ALA A 66 -16.94 -56.47 -10.39
CA ALA A 66 -18.07 -56.79 -11.29
C ALA A 66 -19.26 -55.83 -11.01
N ALA A 67 -20.30 -55.60 -11.82
CA ALA A 67 -20.56 -55.35 -13.25
C ALA A 67 -22.10 -55.21 -13.37
N GLY A 68 -22.65 -54.23 -14.13
CA GLY A 68 -24.00 -54.35 -14.71
C GLY A 68 -24.92 -53.10 -14.89
N LYS A 69 -25.02 -52.62 -16.15
CA LYS A 69 -26.20 -52.09 -16.94
C LYS A 69 -26.98 -50.83 -16.47
N ARG A 70 -27.59 -49.93 -17.29
CA ARG A 70 -27.68 -49.59 -18.75
C ARG A 70 -28.71 -48.42 -18.95
N ALA A 71 -28.47 -47.44 -19.86
CA ALA A 71 -29.42 -46.64 -20.72
C ALA A 71 -28.73 -45.33 -21.22
N ALA A 72 -28.38 -45.10 -22.52
CA ALA A 72 -29.17 -44.65 -23.71
C ALA A 72 -29.79 -43.24 -23.54
N SER A 73 -29.68 -42.21 -24.42
CA SER A 73 -29.42 -42.08 -25.87
C SER A 73 -29.10 -40.62 -26.30
N GLY A 74 -28.33 -40.44 -27.39
CA GLY A 74 -28.47 -39.43 -28.48
C GLY A 74 -28.14 -37.95 -28.18
N THR A 75 -27.57 -37.10 -29.05
CA THR A 75 -27.21 -37.12 -30.47
C THR A 75 -26.31 -35.88 -30.73
N THR A 76 -25.24 -36.00 -31.52
CA THR A 76 -24.54 -34.87 -32.17
C THR A 76 -25.01 -34.71 -33.60
N PRO A 77 -24.99 -33.47 -34.15
CA PRO A 77 -24.25 -33.22 -35.39
C PRO A 77 -23.45 -31.89 -35.32
N SER A 78 -22.15 -31.90 -35.62
CA SER A 78 -21.54 -31.65 -36.95
C SER A 78 -21.14 -30.18 -37.14
N GLU A 79 -20.04 -29.96 -37.87
CA GLU A 79 -19.09 -28.84 -37.75
C GLU A 79 -19.15 -27.85 -38.93
N SER A 80 -19.07 -26.53 -38.63
CA SER A 80 -18.57 -25.35 -39.42
C SER A 80 -19.22 -24.93 -40.76
N PRO A 81 -19.16 -23.63 -41.21
CA PRO A 81 -18.03 -22.68 -41.01
C PRO A 81 -18.33 -21.18 -40.68
N ALA A 82 -17.32 -20.55 -40.04
CA ALA A 82 -16.90 -19.14 -40.04
C ALA A 82 -17.91 -17.97 -40.07
N THR A 83 -17.87 -17.10 -39.06
CA THR A 83 -17.70 -15.63 -39.22
C THR A 83 -17.16 -15.03 -37.91
N SER A 84 -16.13 -14.19 -38.02
CA SER A 84 -15.53 -13.40 -36.96
C SER A 84 -16.57 -12.56 -36.21
N GLY A 85 -16.69 -12.73 -34.88
CA GLY A 85 -17.60 -11.96 -34.03
C GLY A 85 -17.21 -12.09 -32.56
N SER A 86 -17.01 -10.96 -31.89
CA SER A 86 -16.56 -10.83 -30.50
C SER A 86 -17.33 -11.74 -29.52
N LYS A 87 -16.59 -12.47 -28.67
CA LYS A 87 -17.08 -13.48 -27.70
C LYS A 87 -18.07 -13.01 -26.62
N PHE A 88 -18.63 -11.80 -26.68
CA PHE A 88 -19.40 -11.21 -25.57
C PHE A 88 -20.81 -10.72 -25.92
N VAL A 89 -21.28 -10.86 -27.16
CA VAL A 89 -22.62 -10.38 -27.55
C VAL A 89 -23.54 -11.56 -27.87
N ARG A 90 -24.64 -11.70 -27.12
CA ARG A 90 -25.71 -12.67 -27.41
C ARG A 90 -26.98 -11.94 -27.86
N VAL A 91 -27.79 -12.60 -28.68
CA VAL A 91 -29.08 -12.09 -29.15
C VAL A 91 -30.16 -13.02 -28.64
N ASP A 92 -31.23 -12.48 -28.05
CA ASP A 92 -32.37 -13.29 -27.60
C ASP A 92 -33.37 -13.59 -28.73
N VAL A 93 -34.39 -14.38 -28.41
CA VAL A 93 -35.44 -14.80 -29.36
C VAL A 93 -36.29 -13.64 -29.88
N ASP A 94 -36.28 -12.50 -29.18
CA ASP A 94 -36.98 -11.27 -29.55
C ASP A 94 -36.08 -10.31 -30.33
N GLY A 95 -34.85 -10.74 -30.67
CA GLY A 95 -33.89 -9.97 -31.46
C GLY A 95 -33.09 -8.92 -30.67
N ARG A 96 -33.20 -8.88 -29.34
CA ARG A 96 -32.47 -7.91 -28.50
C ARG A 96 -31.04 -8.37 -28.28
N LYS A 97 -30.11 -7.42 -28.33
CA LYS A 97 -28.69 -7.66 -28.09
C LYS A 97 -28.36 -7.52 -26.61
N TRP A 98 -27.46 -8.37 -26.12
CA TRP A 98 -27.03 -8.44 -24.73
C TRP A 98 -25.51 -8.54 -24.64
N ILE A 99 -24.90 -7.87 -23.66
CA ILE A 99 -23.52 -8.11 -23.22
C ILE A 99 -23.59 -8.83 -21.88
N GLY A 100 -23.31 -10.13 -21.86
CA GLY A 100 -23.55 -10.96 -20.67
C GLY A 100 -25.02 -10.92 -20.23
N ASP A 101 -25.28 -10.34 -19.07
CA ASP A 101 -26.61 -10.18 -18.45
C ASP A 101 -27.22 -8.77 -18.61
N ILE A 102 -26.55 -7.87 -19.34
CA ILE A 102 -27.00 -6.47 -19.52
C ILE A 102 -27.55 -6.29 -20.95
N PRO A 103 -28.82 -5.87 -21.11
CA PRO A 103 -29.39 -5.60 -22.43
C PRO A 103 -28.87 -4.25 -22.99
N TYR A 104 -28.68 -4.19 -24.31
CA TYR A 104 -28.05 -3.04 -24.98
C TYR A 104 -28.88 -1.74 -24.89
N ASP A 105 -30.18 -1.85 -24.64
CA ASP A 105 -31.12 -0.72 -24.51
C ASP A 105 -30.92 0.12 -23.24
N VAL A 106 -30.10 -0.35 -22.30
CA VAL A 106 -29.69 0.41 -21.10
C VAL A 106 -28.57 1.41 -21.42
N PHE A 107 -27.85 1.21 -22.52
CA PHE A 107 -26.86 2.18 -22.98
C PHE A 107 -27.57 3.21 -23.87
N LEU A 108 -27.61 4.47 -23.42
CA LEU A 108 -28.18 5.54 -24.24
C LEU A 108 -27.38 5.66 -25.54
N ASP A 109 -28.08 5.65 -26.68
CA ASP A 109 -27.47 5.76 -28.01
C ASP A 109 -26.68 7.07 -28.21
N ASP A 110 -26.97 8.09 -27.38
CA ASP A 110 -26.22 9.34 -27.31
C ASP A 110 -26.19 9.89 -25.86
N PRO A 111 -25.15 9.60 -25.06
CA PRO A 111 -25.04 10.10 -23.70
C PRO A 111 -24.79 11.63 -23.62
N LEU A 112 -24.56 12.32 -24.74
CA LEU A 112 -24.33 13.77 -24.78
C LEU A 112 -25.62 14.56 -25.00
N ALA A 113 -26.66 13.95 -25.56
CA ALA A 113 -27.95 14.61 -25.75
C ALA A 113 -28.62 15.04 -24.43
N VAL A 114 -28.35 14.32 -23.33
CA VAL A 114 -28.90 14.57 -21.99
C VAL A 114 -28.24 15.77 -21.29
N VAL A 115 -27.14 16.31 -21.82
CA VAL A 115 -26.44 17.49 -21.27
C VAL A 115 -26.90 18.80 -21.93
N SER A 116 -27.68 18.75 -23.01
CA SER A 116 -28.06 19.93 -23.80
C SER A 116 -29.31 20.69 -23.32
N ASN A 117 -29.98 20.28 -22.25
CA ASN A 117 -31.13 21.02 -21.74
C ASN A 117 -30.73 22.11 -20.73
N THR A 118 -29.96 23.09 -21.21
CA THR A 118 -29.71 24.32 -20.45
C THR A 118 -30.82 25.32 -20.75
N GLN A 119 -31.88 25.32 -19.95
CA GLN A 119 -32.75 26.49 -19.87
C GLN A 119 -31.91 27.68 -19.38
N VAL A 120 -31.66 28.61 -20.30
CA VAL A 120 -30.94 29.85 -20.06
C VAL A 120 -31.80 30.76 -19.18
N VAL A 121 -31.40 30.95 -17.92
CA VAL A 121 -31.92 32.04 -17.10
C VAL A 121 -31.18 33.32 -17.48
N SER A 122 -31.97 34.27 -17.95
CA SER A 122 -31.65 35.59 -18.51
C SER A 122 -30.48 36.34 -17.87
N ARG A 123 -29.57 36.83 -18.72
CA ARG A 123 -28.74 38.02 -18.44
C ARG A 123 -28.94 39.03 -19.56
N THR A 124 -29.63 40.12 -19.25
CA THR A 124 -29.82 41.32 -20.10
C THR A 124 -28.49 42.09 -20.25
N PRO A 125 -28.36 43.04 -21.21
CA PRO A 125 -27.34 42.93 -22.24
C PRO A 125 -26.22 43.96 -22.10
N ALA A 126 -25.16 43.71 -22.87
CA ALA A 126 -24.05 44.60 -23.14
C ALA A 126 -24.52 45.95 -23.72
N VAL A 127 -23.85 47.03 -23.28
CA VAL A 127 -23.87 48.34 -23.95
C VAL A 127 -22.46 48.65 -24.44
N ALA A 128 -22.44 49.26 -25.61
CA ALA A 128 -21.34 49.36 -26.55
C ALA A 128 -20.21 50.32 -26.17
N SER A 129 -19.11 50.07 -26.87
CA SER A 129 -17.92 50.89 -27.12
C SER A 129 -18.18 52.38 -27.31
N SER A 130 -17.30 53.21 -26.76
CA SER A 130 -16.86 54.49 -27.33
C SER A 130 -15.48 54.82 -26.78
N GLY A 131 -14.51 54.99 -27.68
CA GLY A 131 -13.18 55.47 -27.36
C GLY A 131 -13.13 56.99 -27.21
N SER A 132 -12.11 57.49 -26.52
CA SER A 132 -11.30 58.64 -26.96
C SER A 132 -10.07 58.77 -26.07
N GLU A 133 -8.97 59.14 -26.72
CA GLU A 133 -7.63 59.46 -26.21
C GLU A 133 -7.62 60.42 -25.01
N SER A 134 -6.59 60.31 -24.15
CA SER A 134 -5.67 61.43 -23.90
C SER A 134 -4.44 61.02 -23.06
N THR A 135 -3.27 61.16 -23.69
CA THR A 135 -1.96 61.61 -23.19
C THR A 135 -1.49 61.35 -21.76
N GLY A 136 -0.31 60.73 -21.67
CA GLY A 136 0.87 61.40 -21.12
C GLY A 136 1.26 61.07 -19.68
N GLY A 137 2.54 60.74 -19.49
CA GLY A 137 3.22 60.92 -18.21
C GLY A 137 3.93 59.69 -17.66
N ALA A 138 5.20 59.54 -18.02
CA ALA A 138 6.15 58.70 -17.32
C ALA A 138 6.30 59.12 -15.85
N THR A 139 6.55 58.18 -14.95
CA THR A 139 7.77 58.15 -14.11
C THR A 139 7.83 56.88 -13.26
N SER A 140 9.02 56.30 -13.28
CA SER A 140 9.52 55.22 -12.44
C SER A 140 9.79 55.72 -11.01
N ALA A 141 9.53 54.89 -10.00
CA ALA A 141 10.22 54.99 -8.72
C ALA A 141 10.17 53.66 -7.96
N ALA A 142 11.29 52.94 -8.00
CA ALA A 142 11.65 51.95 -7.02
C ALA A 142 11.85 52.60 -5.64
N SER A 143 11.52 51.89 -4.57
CA SER A 143 12.00 52.21 -3.21
C SER A 143 12.24 50.93 -2.42
N SER A 144 13.51 50.56 -2.44
CA SER A 144 14.38 50.14 -1.34
C SER A 144 13.76 49.64 -0.02
N SER A 145 14.18 48.43 0.33
CA SER A 145 14.18 47.82 1.65
C SER A 145 15.03 48.58 2.68
N PRO A 146 14.73 48.45 3.99
CA PRO A 146 15.75 48.39 5.02
C PRO A 146 15.72 47.05 5.78
N ALA A 147 16.92 46.56 6.04
CA ALA A 147 17.22 45.31 6.72
C ALA A 147 17.27 45.44 8.26
N ALA A 148 17.25 44.24 8.86
CA ALA A 148 17.75 43.82 10.17
C ALA A 148 16.79 43.89 11.37
N THR A 149 16.41 42.72 11.90
CA THR A 149 16.92 42.23 13.20
C THR A 149 16.55 40.75 13.46
N GLY A 150 17.57 39.95 13.84
CA GLY A 150 17.49 38.87 14.84
C GLY A 150 16.71 37.59 14.52
N LYS A 151 17.40 36.57 13.97
CA LYS A 151 16.92 35.17 14.00
C LYS A 151 17.69 34.39 15.07
N PRO A 152 17.04 33.74 16.06
CA PRO A 152 17.70 32.80 16.95
C PRO A 152 18.11 31.53 16.20
N ALA A 153 19.19 30.92 16.68
CA ALA A 153 19.83 29.72 16.16
C ALA A 153 18.81 28.64 15.75
N SER A 154 18.85 28.25 14.48
CA SER A 154 18.23 27.01 14.02
C SER A 154 19.13 25.86 14.45
N GLU A 155 18.57 24.94 15.23
CA GLU A 155 19.08 23.57 15.36
C GLU A 155 19.30 22.97 13.96
N PRO A 156 20.25 22.03 13.80
CA PRO A 156 20.58 21.46 12.50
C PRO A 156 19.36 20.71 11.96
N GLY A 157 18.63 21.35 11.05
CA GLY A 157 17.72 20.65 10.16
C GLY A 157 18.55 19.68 9.34
N THR A 158 18.34 18.39 9.56
CA THR A 158 18.88 17.31 8.73
C THR A 158 18.43 17.55 7.29
N ALA A 159 19.27 18.22 6.51
CA ALA A 159 19.21 18.21 5.06
C ALA A 159 19.66 16.82 4.60
N GLY A 160 18.73 15.87 4.66
CA GLY A 160 18.90 14.48 4.25
C GLY A 160 17.56 13.93 3.78
N GLY A 161 16.90 14.66 2.88
CA GLY A 161 15.66 14.19 2.27
C GLY A 161 15.93 12.97 1.38
N THR A 162 15.04 11.98 1.43
CA THR A 162 15.10 10.82 0.55
C THR A 162 14.94 11.27 -0.90
N ASP A 163 15.87 10.87 -1.78
CA ASP A 163 15.76 11.10 -3.23
C ASP A 163 14.70 10.16 -3.83
N TRP A 164 13.44 10.57 -3.72
CA TRP A 164 12.29 9.82 -4.21
C TRP A 164 12.31 9.59 -5.72
N LYS A 165 12.86 10.56 -6.48
CA LYS A 165 12.95 10.48 -7.93
C LYS A 165 13.86 9.34 -8.39
N SER A 166 14.92 9.05 -7.64
CA SER A 166 15.79 7.91 -7.92
C SER A 166 15.11 6.55 -7.70
N LEU A 167 13.99 6.51 -6.96
CA LEU A 167 13.27 5.27 -6.63
C LEU A 167 12.12 5.01 -7.59
N ALA A 168 11.28 6.01 -7.85
CA ALA A 168 10.12 5.89 -8.72
C ALA A 168 9.88 7.21 -9.46
N SER A 169 9.60 7.10 -10.76
CA SER A 169 9.14 8.25 -11.56
C SER A 169 7.75 8.70 -11.13
N ILE A 170 7.42 9.97 -11.41
CA ILE A 170 6.11 10.52 -11.10
C ILE A 170 5.00 9.82 -11.89
N GLU A 171 5.29 9.36 -13.11
CA GLU A 171 4.39 8.57 -13.95
C GLU A 171 4.03 7.24 -13.30
N GLN A 172 5.02 6.51 -12.76
CA GLN A 172 4.75 5.24 -12.05
C GLN A 172 3.85 5.46 -10.82
N LEU A 173 4.05 6.56 -10.08
CA LEU A 173 3.19 6.94 -8.96
C LEU A 173 1.76 7.28 -9.42
N GLN A 174 1.62 7.99 -10.55
CA GLN A 174 0.32 8.30 -11.15
C GLN A 174 -0.41 7.05 -11.62
N GLU A 175 0.29 6.10 -12.22
CA GLU A 175 -0.32 4.85 -12.67
C GLU A 175 -0.81 3.99 -11.51
N GLU A 176 -0.05 3.87 -10.42
CA GLU A 176 -0.50 3.16 -9.23
C GLU A 176 -1.67 3.89 -8.56
N THR A 177 -1.63 5.23 -8.51
CA THR A 177 -2.78 6.05 -8.06
C THR A 177 -4.03 5.78 -8.91
N LYS A 178 -3.88 5.69 -10.24
CA LYS A 178 -4.98 5.39 -11.17
C LYS A 178 -5.51 3.97 -10.99
N ARG A 179 -4.63 2.97 -10.81
CA ARG A 179 -5.04 1.59 -10.48
C ARG A 179 -5.93 1.58 -9.26
N ILE A 180 -5.50 2.25 -8.19
CA ILE A 180 -6.25 2.31 -6.94
C ILE A 180 -7.57 3.04 -7.16
N ARG A 181 -7.58 4.23 -7.79
CA ARG A 181 -8.81 4.97 -8.09
C ARG A 181 -9.86 4.11 -8.81
N ASN A 182 -9.43 3.34 -9.81
CA ASN A 182 -10.31 2.43 -10.53
C ASN A 182 -10.87 1.33 -9.62
N HIS A 183 -10.03 0.76 -8.76
CA HIS A 183 -10.47 -0.24 -7.78
C HIS A 183 -11.43 0.33 -6.74
N LEU A 184 -11.17 1.54 -6.20
CA LEU A 184 -12.10 2.25 -5.30
C LEU A 184 -13.48 2.41 -5.94
N THR A 185 -13.49 2.87 -7.20
CA THR A 185 -14.73 3.11 -7.97
C THR A 185 -15.55 1.85 -8.15
N GLN A 186 -14.92 0.67 -8.21
CA GLN A 186 -15.60 -0.62 -8.35
C GLN A 186 -16.00 -1.21 -7.00
N ALA A 187 -15.08 -1.23 -6.04
CA ALA A 187 -15.28 -1.91 -4.76
C ALA A 187 -16.27 -1.17 -3.85
N LEU A 188 -16.39 0.16 -3.97
CA LEU A 188 -17.26 0.99 -3.12
C LEU A 188 -18.65 1.29 -3.71
N GLN A 189 -19.06 0.60 -4.79
CA GLN A 189 -20.37 0.80 -5.41
C GLN A 189 -21.54 0.33 -4.55
N SER A 190 -21.32 -0.72 -3.76
CA SER A 190 -22.33 -1.31 -2.88
C SER A 190 -21.68 -1.94 -1.65
N GLN A 191 -22.47 -2.18 -0.61
CA GLN A 191 -22.00 -2.93 0.56
C GLN A 191 -21.55 -4.36 0.19
N GLY A 192 -22.20 -4.98 -0.80
CA GLY A 192 -21.85 -6.33 -1.26
C GLY A 192 -20.46 -6.40 -1.90
N THR A 193 -20.17 -5.49 -2.84
CA THR A 193 -18.84 -5.37 -3.47
C THR A 193 -17.78 -5.00 -2.46
N TYR A 194 -18.09 -4.11 -1.51
CA TYR A 194 -17.19 -3.73 -0.43
C TYR A 194 -16.81 -4.93 0.44
N ASN A 195 -17.81 -5.72 0.87
CA ASN A 195 -17.57 -6.88 1.72
C ASN A 195 -16.63 -7.91 1.07
N GLY A 196 -16.63 -8.01 -0.26
CA GLY A 196 -15.69 -8.86 -1.00
C GLY A 196 -14.26 -8.30 -1.12
N ASN A 197 -14.08 -6.99 -0.93
CA ASN A 197 -12.83 -6.28 -1.26
C ASN A 197 -12.25 -5.45 -0.10
N TYR A 198 -12.87 -5.41 1.08
CA TYR A 198 -12.48 -4.50 2.16
C TYR A 198 -11.00 -4.64 2.58
N LYS A 199 -10.43 -5.86 2.58
CA LYS A 199 -9.01 -6.07 2.87
C LYS A 199 -8.09 -5.42 1.84
N GLU A 200 -8.47 -5.48 0.57
CA GLU A 200 -7.72 -4.84 -0.51
C GLU A 200 -7.90 -3.32 -0.47
N LEU A 201 -9.10 -2.83 -0.13
CA LEU A 201 -9.35 -1.42 0.12
C LEU A 201 -8.50 -0.88 1.29
N GLN A 202 -8.31 -1.66 2.35
CA GLN A 202 -7.45 -1.31 3.47
C GLN A 202 -5.99 -1.11 3.01
N VAL A 203 -5.49 -2.05 2.20
CA VAL A 203 -4.14 -1.97 1.61
C VAL A 203 -4.03 -0.76 0.69
N ASP A 204 -5.00 -0.57 -0.20
CA ASP A 204 -5.04 0.56 -1.14
C ASP A 204 -5.06 1.93 -0.43
N GLY A 205 -5.74 2.04 0.72
CA GLY A 205 -5.69 3.23 1.56
C GLY A 205 -4.28 3.57 2.06
N ALA A 206 -3.55 2.56 2.56
CA ALA A 206 -2.16 2.73 3.00
C ALA A 206 -1.22 3.10 1.84
N VAL A 207 -1.40 2.45 0.69
CA VAL A 207 -0.62 2.71 -0.51
C VAL A 207 -0.86 4.13 -1.04
N LEU A 208 -2.11 4.60 -1.07
CA LEU A 208 -2.41 5.98 -1.44
C LEU A 208 -1.80 6.99 -0.47
N ALA A 209 -1.83 6.70 0.84
CA ALA A 209 -1.19 7.56 1.82
C ALA A 209 0.33 7.65 1.59
N ALA A 210 0.95 6.52 1.24
CA ALA A 210 2.37 6.45 0.91
C ALA A 210 2.71 7.22 -0.37
N ILE A 211 1.99 6.96 -1.46
CA ILE A 211 2.19 7.67 -2.73
C ILE A 211 1.99 9.17 -2.55
N ALA A 212 0.96 9.60 -1.82
CA ALA A 212 0.71 11.01 -1.58
C ALA A 212 1.84 11.67 -0.77
N SER A 213 2.43 10.96 0.19
CA SER A 213 3.57 11.46 0.97
C SER A 213 4.80 11.65 0.08
N VAL A 214 5.07 10.69 -0.80
CA VAL A 214 6.17 10.77 -1.78
C VAL A 214 5.93 11.88 -2.80
N VAL A 215 4.73 11.97 -3.38
CA VAL A 215 4.36 13.00 -4.37
C VAL A 215 4.49 14.41 -3.79
N ALA A 216 4.17 14.61 -2.51
CA ALA A 216 4.33 15.91 -1.85
C ALA A 216 5.80 16.40 -1.85
N GLU A 217 6.75 15.46 -1.84
CA GLU A 217 8.20 15.74 -1.78
C GLU A 217 8.93 15.49 -3.10
N HIS A 218 8.28 14.89 -4.09
CA HIS A 218 8.84 14.63 -5.41
C HIS A 218 9.17 15.93 -6.13
N ASP A 219 10.22 16.00 -6.95
CA ASP A 219 10.59 17.24 -7.66
C ASP A 219 9.60 17.58 -8.77
N GLU A 220 9.13 16.56 -9.48
CA GLU A 220 8.18 16.70 -10.58
C GLU A 220 6.76 17.00 -10.06
N THR A 221 5.94 17.62 -10.91
CA THR A 221 4.62 18.13 -10.50
C THR A 221 3.51 17.43 -11.27
N ILE A 222 2.45 17.07 -10.54
CA ILE A 222 1.19 16.54 -11.09
C ILE A 222 0.01 17.37 -10.59
N SER A 223 -1.12 17.26 -11.29
CA SER A 223 -2.29 18.13 -11.07
C SER A 223 -2.74 18.20 -9.61
N TRP A 224 -2.74 17.09 -8.89
CA TRP A 224 -3.21 17.00 -7.51
C TRP A 224 -2.10 17.13 -6.44
N LYS A 225 -0.83 17.37 -6.82
CA LYS A 225 0.29 17.44 -5.86
C LYS A 225 0.07 18.46 -4.73
N HIS A 226 -0.52 19.61 -5.06
CA HIS A 226 -0.86 20.65 -4.08
C HIS A 226 -1.87 20.18 -3.02
N ASN A 227 -2.66 19.14 -3.35
CA ASN A 227 -3.62 18.49 -2.48
C ASN A 227 -3.12 17.18 -1.87
N ALA A 228 -1.84 16.81 -2.05
CA ALA A 228 -1.31 15.52 -1.61
C ALA A 228 -1.53 15.26 -0.11
N ARG A 229 -1.46 16.29 0.75
CA ARG A 229 -1.77 16.16 2.18
C ARG A 229 -3.19 15.65 2.48
N PHE A 230 -4.17 16.02 1.65
CA PHE A 230 -5.55 15.53 1.77
C PHE A 230 -5.68 14.09 1.25
N VAL A 231 -5.02 13.76 0.13
CA VAL A 231 -4.97 12.37 -0.37
C VAL A 231 -4.34 11.46 0.70
N ARG A 232 -3.28 11.93 1.36
CA ARG A 232 -2.63 11.21 2.47
C ARG A 232 -3.59 10.97 3.64
N MET A 233 -4.27 12.02 4.07
CA MET A 233 -5.26 11.94 5.15
C MET A 233 -6.41 10.99 4.82
N PHE A 234 -7.05 11.13 3.66
CA PHE A 234 -8.19 10.29 3.29
C PHE A 234 -7.76 8.84 2.96
N GLY A 235 -6.55 8.63 2.43
CA GLY A 235 -5.94 7.31 2.29
C GLY A 235 -5.79 6.59 3.63
N LYS A 236 -5.27 7.31 4.65
CA LYS A 236 -5.21 6.80 6.03
C LYS A 236 -6.60 6.49 6.58
N GLN A 237 -7.58 7.38 6.39
CA GLN A 237 -8.96 7.14 6.82
C GLN A 237 -9.57 5.90 6.14
N LEU A 238 -9.30 5.67 4.85
CA LEU A 238 -9.73 4.46 4.15
C LEU A 238 -9.08 3.19 4.74
N ASN A 239 -7.78 3.21 5.03
CA ASN A 239 -7.09 2.11 5.70
C ASN A 239 -7.69 1.80 7.08
N GLU A 240 -8.07 2.84 7.84
CA GLU A 240 -8.66 2.67 9.16
C GLU A 240 -10.13 2.21 9.11
N ALA A 241 -10.88 2.65 8.10
CA ALA A 241 -12.29 2.31 7.94
C ALA A 241 -12.49 0.88 7.37
N ALA A 242 -11.66 0.47 6.42
CA ALA A 242 -11.83 -0.78 5.66
C ALA A 242 -11.35 -2.02 6.42
N ARG A 243 -11.61 -2.13 7.73
CA ARG A 243 -11.09 -3.21 8.60
C ARG A 243 -12.10 -4.31 8.90
N ALA A 244 -13.36 -4.11 8.54
CA ALA A 244 -14.44 -5.04 8.87
C ALA A 244 -15.51 -5.09 7.79
N LEU A 245 -16.30 -6.16 7.82
CA LEU A 245 -17.52 -6.30 7.03
C LEU A 245 -18.64 -5.42 7.58
N GLY A 246 -19.65 -5.17 6.75
CA GLY A 246 -20.93 -4.61 7.19
C GLY A 246 -21.11 -3.12 6.90
N LYS A 247 -22.32 -2.62 7.21
CA LYS A 247 -22.80 -1.30 6.78
C LYS A 247 -21.97 -0.15 7.33
N ASP A 248 -21.56 -0.21 8.58
CA ASP A 248 -20.80 0.87 9.23
C ASP A 248 -19.42 1.05 8.57
N ALA A 249 -18.64 -0.03 8.48
CA ALA A 249 -17.33 -0.02 7.84
C ALA A 249 -17.42 0.35 6.35
N TYR A 250 -18.44 -0.14 5.64
CA TYR A 250 -18.73 0.25 4.27
C TYR A 250 -18.99 1.76 4.14
N THR A 251 -19.86 2.33 4.98
CA THR A 251 -20.24 3.75 4.88
C THR A 251 -19.02 4.66 5.11
N LYS A 252 -18.19 4.32 6.11
CA LYS A 252 -16.93 5.06 6.39
C LYS A 252 -15.92 4.93 5.25
N SER A 253 -15.75 3.72 4.71
CA SER A 253 -14.83 3.47 3.59
C SER A 253 -15.29 4.15 2.31
N GLN A 254 -16.61 4.17 2.07
CA GLN A 254 -17.21 4.86 0.93
C GLN A 254 -16.99 6.37 1.03
N ALA A 255 -17.22 6.98 2.19
CA ALA A 255 -16.97 8.41 2.40
C ALA A 255 -15.49 8.76 2.16
N ALA A 256 -14.56 7.99 2.74
CA ALA A 256 -13.14 8.19 2.52
C ALA A 256 -12.75 8.03 1.04
N GLY A 257 -13.26 6.99 0.37
CA GLY A 257 -13.01 6.74 -1.06
C GLY A 257 -13.54 7.85 -1.97
N GLN A 258 -14.74 8.37 -1.69
CA GLN A 258 -15.31 9.52 -2.42
C GLN A 258 -14.45 10.78 -2.23
N ASN A 259 -14.00 11.04 -1.01
CA ASN A 259 -13.11 12.17 -0.71
C ASN A 259 -11.75 12.03 -1.41
N ILE A 260 -11.17 10.82 -1.45
CA ILE A 260 -9.95 10.55 -2.24
C ILE A 260 -10.18 10.94 -3.70
N ILE A 261 -11.26 10.44 -4.33
CA ILE A 261 -11.55 10.69 -5.74
C ILE A 261 -11.73 12.19 -5.98
N ALA A 262 -12.55 12.86 -5.16
CA ALA A 262 -12.79 14.30 -5.27
C ALA A 262 -11.49 15.11 -5.22
N VAL A 263 -10.62 14.82 -4.24
CA VAL A 263 -9.35 15.54 -4.05
C VAL A 263 -8.39 15.30 -5.21
N LEU A 264 -8.31 14.06 -5.71
CA LEU A 264 -7.48 13.73 -6.85
C LEU A 264 -7.98 14.39 -8.15
N ASP A 265 -9.26 14.76 -8.22
CA ASP A 265 -9.86 15.54 -9.30
C ASP A 265 -9.80 17.07 -9.05
N GLY A 266 -9.13 17.49 -7.97
CA GLY A 266 -8.91 18.90 -7.63
C GLY A 266 -9.95 19.51 -6.68
N ASN A 267 -10.94 18.74 -6.23
CA ASN A 267 -12.00 19.20 -5.34
C ASN A 267 -11.73 18.76 -3.90
N VAL A 268 -11.34 19.70 -3.04
CA VAL A 268 -11.17 19.45 -1.60
C VAL A 268 -12.52 19.63 -0.89
N PRO A 269 -13.03 18.61 -0.16
CA PRO A 269 -14.25 18.74 0.63
C PRO A 269 -14.16 19.91 1.63
N ALA A 270 -15.24 20.69 1.79
CA ALA A 270 -15.24 21.87 2.64
C ALA A 270 -15.01 21.56 4.13
N ASP A 271 -15.35 20.34 4.55
CA ASP A 271 -15.18 19.81 5.90
C ASP A 271 -13.89 18.99 6.08
N ALA A 272 -12.99 18.98 5.08
CA ALA A 272 -11.74 18.22 5.13
C ALA A 272 -10.74 18.68 6.21
N GLY A 273 -10.99 19.82 6.85
CA GLY A 273 -10.06 20.44 7.80
C GLY A 273 -8.77 20.91 7.14
N ASP A 274 -7.70 21.01 7.92
CA ASP A 274 -6.37 21.40 7.43
C ASP A 274 -5.31 20.41 7.96
N PRO A 275 -5.12 19.26 7.29
CA PRO A 275 -4.08 18.32 7.68
C PRO A 275 -2.70 18.96 7.50
N PRO A 276 -1.72 18.67 8.37
CA PRO A 276 -0.42 19.31 8.30
C PRO A 276 0.27 19.02 6.97
N PRO A 277 1.09 19.93 6.43
CA PRO A 277 1.80 19.69 5.17
C PRO A 277 2.74 18.47 5.27
N LYS A 278 3.41 18.32 6.42
CA LYS A 278 4.31 17.19 6.75
C LYS A 278 3.93 16.60 8.10
N GLN A 279 4.13 15.30 8.24
CA GLN A 279 4.03 14.55 9.50
C GLN A 279 4.92 13.30 9.39
N PRO A 280 5.31 12.67 10.52
CA PRO A 280 6.06 11.42 10.50
C PRO A 280 5.37 10.37 9.61
N LEU A 281 6.15 9.64 8.79
CA LEU A 281 5.58 8.69 7.84
C LEU A 281 4.82 7.58 8.54
N ALA A 282 5.32 7.08 9.66
CA ALA A 282 4.65 6.05 10.47
C ALA A 282 3.29 6.50 11.05
N GLU A 283 3.09 7.81 11.29
CA GLU A 283 1.77 8.32 11.71
C GLU A 283 0.78 8.39 10.53
N ALA A 284 1.30 8.58 9.31
CA ALA A 284 0.50 8.75 8.10
C ALA A 284 0.16 7.43 7.41
N ILE A 285 1.07 6.46 7.48
CA ILE A 285 1.11 5.31 6.58
C ILE A 285 1.24 4.04 7.40
N ASP A 286 0.22 3.18 7.29
CA ASP A 286 0.20 1.87 7.91
C ASP A 286 1.24 0.93 7.28
N ARG A 287 2.23 0.51 8.07
CA ARG A 287 3.33 -0.39 7.63
C ARG A 287 2.78 -1.71 7.10
N ILE A 288 1.78 -2.27 7.77
CA ILE A 288 1.19 -3.58 7.43
C ILE A 288 0.58 -3.53 6.03
N GLY A 289 -0.17 -2.48 5.69
CA GLY A 289 -0.69 -2.27 4.35
C GLY A 289 0.39 -2.24 3.27
N LEU A 290 1.51 -1.55 3.52
CA LEU A 290 2.64 -1.55 2.59
C LEU A 290 3.28 -2.93 2.43
N MET A 291 3.48 -3.65 3.54
CA MET A 291 4.02 -5.01 3.52
C MET A 291 3.14 -5.96 2.70
N TYR A 292 1.81 -5.88 2.83
CA TYR A 292 0.90 -6.65 2.00
C TYR A 292 1.00 -6.30 0.51
N ARG A 293 1.09 -5.00 0.16
CA ARG A 293 1.25 -4.59 -1.25
C ARG A 293 2.57 -5.08 -1.84
N MET A 294 3.67 -5.04 -1.08
CA MET A 294 4.97 -5.57 -1.49
C MET A 294 4.94 -7.10 -1.62
N GLN A 295 4.30 -7.80 -0.68
CA GLN A 295 4.16 -9.25 -0.74
C GLN A 295 3.40 -9.68 -2.00
N LYS A 296 2.30 -9.00 -2.35
CA LYS A 296 1.55 -9.27 -3.59
C LYS A 296 2.41 -9.09 -4.85
N ALA A 297 3.21 -8.02 -4.91
CA ALA A 297 4.15 -7.79 -6.00
C ALA A 297 5.18 -8.91 -6.13
N LYS A 298 5.86 -9.23 -5.02
CA LYS A 298 6.88 -10.28 -4.95
C LYS A 298 6.29 -11.65 -5.32
N ASP A 299 5.13 -11.99 -4.79
CA ASP A 299 4.49 -13.28 -5.04
C ASP A 299 4.04 -13.41 -6.50
N TRP A 300 3.46 -12.36 -7.08
CA TRP A 300 3.17 -12.34 -8.51
C TRP A 300 4.44 -12.54 -9.34
N MET A 301 5.50 -11.77 -9.07
CA MET A 301 6.79 -11.92 -9.79
C MET A 301 7.38 -13.33 -9.63
N LYS A 302 7.32 -13.91 -8.43
CA LYS A 302 7.87 -15.24 -8.16
C LYS A 302 7.06 -16.38 -8.77
N LEU A 303 5.73 -16.29 -8.70
CA LEU A 303 4.83 -17.40 -9.05
C LEU A 303 4.42 -17.36 -10.52
N GLU A 304 4.16 -16.17 -11.07
CA GLU A 304 3.67 -16.00 -12.44
C GLU A 304 4.79 -15.74 -13.45
N VAL A 305 5.91 -15.17 -13.01
CA VAL A 305 7.09 -14.83 -13.84
C VAL A 305 8.22 -15.83 -13.61
N ASN A 306 7.87 -17.11 -13.55
CA ASN A 306 8.76 -18.22 -13.17
C ASN A 306 9.54 -18.85 -14.33
N THR A 307 9.49 -18.26 -15.53
CA THR A 307 10.26 -18.70 -16.71
C THR A 307 10.76 -17.49 -17.49
N GLU A 308 11.83 -17.66 -18.26
CA GLU A 308 12.38 -16.60 -19.11
C GLU A 308 11.37 -16.08 -20.15
N SER A 309 10.54 -16.98 -20.69
CA SER A 309 9.48 -16.61 -21.64
C SER A 309 8.45 -15.69 -21.01
N LYS A 310 7.98 -16.02 -19.79
CA LYS A 310 7.06 -15.17 -19.04
C LYS A 310 7.70 -13.84 -18.65
N PHE A 311 8.96 -13.85 -18.24
CA PHE A 311 9.72 -12.65 -17.94
C PHE A 311 9.80 -11.69 -19.13
N LYS A 312 10.16 -12.20 -20.32
CA LYS A 312 10.20 -11.38 -21.55
C LYS A 312 8.83 -10.84 -21.96
N ALA A 313 7.74 -11.53 -21.62
CA ALA A 313 6.38 -11.09 -21.93
C ALA A 313 5.86 -10.02 -20.95
N GLU A 314 6.45 -9.89 -19.76
CA GLU A 314 5.92 -9.09 -18.65
C GLU A 314 6.91 -8.00 -18.19
N LEU A 315 7.91 -7.63 -18.99
CA LEU A 315 9.01 -6.73 -18.61
C LEU A 315 8.53 -5.43 -17.95
N ASP A 316 7.58 -4.72 -18.56
CA ASP A 316 7.05 -3.45 -18.04
C ASP A 316 6.39 -3.65 -16.67
N LYS A 317 5.65 -4.75 -16.51
CA LYS A 317 4.97 -5.07 -15.26
C LYS A 317 5.95 -5.50 -14.18
N VAL A 318 6.98 -6.27 -14.53
CA VAL A 318 8.08 -6.62 -13.62
C VAL A 318 8.78 -5.35 -13.15
N GLN A 319 9.17 -4.46 -14.07
CA GLN A 319 9.82 -3.20 -13.74
C GLN A 319 8.96 -2.40 -12.76
N LYS A 320 7.67 -2.23 -13.06
CA LYS A 320 6.74 -1.48 -12.22
C LYS A 320 6.58 -2.09 -10.82
N GLU A 321 6.29 -3.39 -10.73
CA GLU A 321 6.07 -4.05 -9.44
C GLU A 321 7.34 -4.08 -8.59
N ALA A 322 8.50 -4.29 -9.20
CA ALA A 322 9.80 -4.24 -8.52
C ALA A 322 10.15 -2.84 -8.02
N THR A 323 9.89 -1.80 -8.82
CA THR A 323 10.03 -0.39 -8.40
C THR A 323 9.15 -0.08 -7.19
N LEU A 324 7.89 -0.54 -7.17
CA LEU A 324 6.99 -0.32 -6.04
C LEU A 324 7.49 -1.03 -4.76
N VAL A 325 8.07 -2.22 -4.88
CA VAL A 325 8.72 -2.89 -3.73
C VAL A 325 9.88 -2.05 -3.18
N ALA A 326 10.75 -1.54 -4.06
CA ALA A 326 11.87 -0.70 -3.62
C ALA A 326 11.39 0.62 -2.96
N LEU A 327 10.37 1.25 -3.54
CA LEU A 327 9.78 2.49 -3.02
C LEU A 327 9.18 2.28 -1.64
N PHE A 328 8.31 1.27 -1.47
CA PHE A 328 7.67 1.02 -0.18
C PHE A 328 8.67 0.51 0.86
N GLY A 329 9.68 -0.24 0.44
CA GLY A 329 10.83 -0.59 1.27
C GLY A 329 11.55 0.66 1.82
N ALA A 330 11.77 1.68 0.99
CA ALA A 330 12.39 2.94 1.42
C ALA A 330 11.51 3.73 2.39
N ILE A 331 10.18 3.68 2.23
CA ILE A 331 9.23 4.32 3.16
C ILE A 331 9.29 3.63 4.53
N VAL A 332 9.26 2.30 4.58
CA VAL A 332 9.32 1.58 5.88
C VAL A 332 10.70 1.57 6.53
N ALA A 333 11.72 2.11 5.85
CA ALA A 333 13.03 2.42 6.40
C ALA A 333 13.09 3.78 7.09
N ASP A 334 12.03 4.59 7.00
CA ASP A 334 11.99 5.92 7.60
C ASP A 334 12.17 5.85 9.12
N PRO A 335 12.96 6.75 9.73
CA PRO A 335 13.23 6.74 11.17
C PRO A 335 12.01 6.87 12.08
N SER A 336 10.84 7.25 11.55
CA SER A 336 9.60 7.29 12.33
C SER A 336 8.97 5.92 12.58
N TYR A 337 9.38 4.87 11.87
CA TYR A 337 8.87 3.51 12.10
C TYR A 337 9.58 2.81 13.26
N ASP A 338 8.86 1.90 13.90
CA ASP A 338 9.43 1.01 14.91
C ASP A 338 10.59 0.19 14.34
N TYR A 339 11.61 -0.03 15.18
CA TYR A 339 12.84 -0.76 14.86
C TYR A 339 13.74 -0.10 13.80
N ALA A 340 13.40 1.11 13.31
CA ALA A 340 14.20 1.80 12.29
C ALA A 340 15.62 2.16 12.77
N ASP A 341 15.88 2.14 14.08
CA ASP A 341 17.18 2.34 14.70
C ASP A 341 17.99 1.04 14.91
N GLU A 342 17.38 -0.14 14.77
CA GLU A 342 18.03 -1.45 14.88
C GLU A 342 18.86 -1.77 13.62
N ASP A 343 20.10 -2.22 13.80
CA ASP A 343 21.05 -2.37 12.70
C ASP A 343 20.71 -3.53 11.76
N ASP A 344 20.23 -4.65 12.30
CA ASP A 344 19.74 -5.80 11.54
C ASP A 344 18.43 -5.48 10.81
N TYR A 345 17.50 -4.75 11.44
CA TYR A 345 16.31 -4.22 10.75
C TYR A 345 16.70 -3.40 9.51
N LYS A 346 17.57 -2.39 9.67
CA LYS A 346 18.07 -1.56 8.57
C LYS A 346 18.73 -2.40 7.48
N GLN A 347 19.47 -3.44 7.86
CA GLN A 347 20.09 -4.34 6.91
C GLN A 347 19.03 -5.10 6.09
N PHE A 348 18.05 -5.72 6.73
CA PHE A 348 17.01 -6.47 6.00
C PHE A 348 16.19 -5.57 5.07
N VAL A 349 15.79 -4.39 5.54
CA VAL A 349 15.05 -3.43 4.70
C VAL A 349 15.92 -2.94 3.53
N ARG A 350 17.21 -2.70 3.73
CA ARG A 350 18.15 -2.36 2.64
C ARG A 350 18.27 -3.49 1.63
N GLU A 351 18.35 -4.75 2.08
CA GLU A 351 18.40 -5.90 1.18
C GLU A 351 17.11 -6.04 0.36
N LEU A 352 15.94 -5.80 0.96
CA LEU A 352 14.65 -5.74 0.27
C LEU A 352 14.62 -4.63 -0.80
N ILE A 353 15.01 -3.41 -0.43
CA ILE A 353 15.07 -2.27 -1.36
C ILE A 353 16.00 -2.58 -2.54
N ASN A 354 17.19 -3.11 -2.25
CA ASN A 354 18.17 -3.46 -3.29
C ASN A 354 17.65 -4.58 -4.20
N GLY A 355 16.98 -5.60 -3.64
CA GLY A 355 16.35 -6.64 -4.45
C GLY A 355 15.27 -6.08 -5.39
N GLY A 356 14.45 -5.13 -4.93
CA GLY A 356 13.49 -4.44 -5.80
C GLY A 356 14.17 -3.64 -6.92
N LYS A 357 15.24 -2.89 -6.61
CA LYS A 357 16.04 -2.16 -7.61
C LYS A 357 16.70 -3.08 -8.62
N GLU A 358 17.30 -4.18 -8.17
CA GLU A 358 17.96 -5.18 -9.01
C GLU A 358 16.95 -5.89 -9.92
N ALA A 359 15.75 -6.21 -9.44
CA ALA A 359 14.70 -6.80 -10.27
C ALA A 359 14.18 -5.81 -11.34
N ALA A 360 14.04 -4.53 -11.00
CA ALA A 360 13.66 -3.50 -11.97
C ALA A 360 14.76 -3.28 -13.03
N ALA A 361 16.03 -3.25 -12.63
CA ALA A 361 17.16 -3.17 -13.55
C ALA A 361 17.25 -4.40 -14.45
N ALA A 362 17.04 -5.60 -13.90
CA ALA A 362 17.03 -6.84 -14.68
C ALA A 362 15.96 -6.82 -15.78
N ALA A 363 14.79 -6.22 -15.54
CA ALA A 363 13.76 -6.05 -16.58
C ALA A 363 14.23 -5.10 -17.70
N GLN A 364 14.93 -4.03 -17.37
CA GLN A 364 15.51 -3.11 -18.35
C GLN A 364 16.61 -3.79 -19.19
N ASP A 365 17.48 -4.54 -18.51
CA ASP A 365 18.57 -5.30 -19.13
C ASP A 365 18.08 -6.61 -19.78
N GLN A 366 16.79 -6.92 -19.65
CA GLN A 366 16.16 -8.17 -20.11
C GLN A 366 16.87 -9.44 -19.62
N SER A 367 17.43 -9.39 -18.42
CA SER A 367 18.25 -10.45 -17.82
C SER A 367 17.44 -11.29 -16.83
N TYR A 368 16.88 -12.40 -17.32
CA TYR A 368 16.14 -13.34 -16.47
C TYR A 368 16.95 -13.93 -15.31
N PRO A 369 18.25 -14.26 -15.47
CA PRO A 369 19.08 -14.70 -14.34
C PRO A 369 19.18 -13.65 -13.22
N GLN A 370 19.45 -12.38 -13.57
CA GLN A 370 19.53 -11.30 -12.59
C GLN A 370 18.17 -11.05 -11.90
N PHE A 371 17.08 -11.17 -12.65
CA PHE A 371 15.73 -11.10 -12.09
C PHE A 371 15.51 -12.19 -11.03
N ASN A 372 15.87 -13.44 -11.32
CA ASN A 372 15.73 -14.54 -10.36
C ASN A 372 16.58 -14.33 -9.10
N ASP A 373 17.82 -13.87 -9.25
CA ASP A 373 18.70 -13.56 -8.12
C ASP A 373 18.11 -12.45 -7.24
N ALA A 374 17.58 -11.39 -7.85
CA ALA A 374 16.93 -10.30 -7.17
C ALA A 374 15.66 -10.74 -6.41
N ILE A 375 14.84 -11.63 -7.00
CA ILE A 375 13.65 -12.21 -6.35
C ILE A 375 14.04 -13.07 -5.14
N ASN A 376 15.10 -13.88 -5.26
CA ASN A 376 15.60 -14.69 -4.15
C ASN A 376 16.15 -13.82 -3.02
N LYS A 377 16.83 -12.72 -3.34
CA LYS A 377 17.31 -11.74 -2.38
C LYS A 377 16.15 -11.07 -1.63
N MET A 378 15.11 -10.62 -2.34
CA MET A 378 13.89 -10.08 -1.71
C MET A 378 13.24 -11.10 -0.78
N GLN A 379 13.07 -12.35 -1.23
CA GLN A 379 12.49 -13.42 -0.41
C GLN A 379 13.29 -13.63 0.88
N LYS A 380 14.61 -13.71 0.78
CA LYS A 380 15.49 -13.88 1.94
C LYS A 380 15.35 -12.71 2.93
N ALA A 381 15.33 -11.47 2.44
CA ALA A 381 15.13 -10.29 3.28
C ALA A 381 13.77 -10.32 4.00
N CYS A 382 12.70 -10.70 3.30
CA CYS A 382 11.37 -10.88 3.90
C CYS A 382 11.40 -11.95 5.02
N ASP A 383 11.97 -13.12 4.74
CA ASP A 383 12.00 -14.24 5.69
C ASP A 383 12.84 -13.91 6.93
N GLN A 384 14.00 -13.28 6.74
CA GLN A 384 14.88 -12.89 7.84
C GLN A 384 14.26 -11.78 8.69
N CYS A 385 13.71 -10.74 8.06
CA CYS A 385 13.04 -9.66 8.79
C CYS A 385 11.85 -10.20 9.57
N HIS A 386 10.98 -11.02 8.97
CA HIS A 386 9.80 -11.54 9.67
C HIS A 386 10.15 -12.61 10.72
N GLY A 387 11.28 -13.32 10.58
CA GLY A 387 11.78 -14.22 11.60
C GLY A 387 12.12 -13.54 12.93
N ILE A 388 12.42 -12.23 12.89
CA ILE A 388 12.78 -11.42 14.07
C ILE A 388 11.68 -10.43 14.44
N TYR A 389 11.15 -9.70 13.45
CA TYR A 389 10.24 -8.55 13.63
C TYR A 389 8.82 -8.80 13.11
N GLY A 390 8.50 -9.99 12.60
CA GLY A 390 7.21 -10.29 11.96
C GLY A 390 6.07 -10.69 12.91
N ASN A 391 6.35 -10.83 14.20
CA ASN A 391 5.36 -11.22 15.23
C ASN A 391 4.78 -10.00 15.99
N GLY A 392 4.90 -8.79 15.43
CA GLY A 392 4.39 -7.55 15.99
C GLY A 392 2.99 -7.21 15.51
#